data_AF-A0A132BAS6-F1
#
_entry.id   AF-A0A132BAS6-F1
#
_cell.length_a   1.000
_cell.length_b   1.000
_cell.length_c   1.000
_cell.angle_alpha   90.00
_cell.angle_beta   90.00
_cell.angle_gamma   90.00
#
_symmetry.space_group_name_H-M   'P 1'
#
loop_
_entity.id
_entity.type
_entity.pdbx_description
1 polymer ?
#
loop_
_entity_poly.entity_id
_entity_poly.type
_entity_poly.pdbx_seq_one_letter_code
_entity_poly.pdbx_strand_id
1 'polypeptide(L)'
;MASSSDIPTQVNKDKSEVSTDQDILWPYLQKALISRNLTGTPVSLFNDNLERGIQNSSPDLPAAWPTLKRDATNQILLFPGSFNPPHQGDLATIRYFSDHCDQLGIVAMFIFADPDEIIGTKEKKWGKIILPQKLHNRMFAQVPELSPLIEDGWLHLLVGDMEGHIQVLRTMTGLISEAGFDVKLVGFFGGDKLSVESPPHLPPGDLTAWGPIDDFLITNARRPVVFYDPGQLALHNLPGCTEWERAASTNEVAVAEEQRLGELWFCKALTVPGEPYIQFRASHSSASNGISSTRIRKIMVHASVEEIYELLKDEVLSIEVMIEWLQTNMS
;
A
#
# COMPACT_ATOMS: atom_id res chain seq x y z
N MET A 1 69.63 16.30 -26.59
CA MET A 1 68.51 16.03 -27.51
C MET A 1 67.95 14.66 -27.16
N ALA A 2 66.64 14.60 -26.80
CA ALA A 2 65.68 13.47 -26.80
C ALA A 2 66.16 12.07 -26.32
N SER A 3 65.43 11.25 -25.57
CA SER A 3 64.01 11.11 -25.25
C SER A 3 63.90 10.12 -24.08
N SER A 4 62.99 10.35 -23.13
CA SER A 4 62.54 9.36 -22.13
C SER A 4 61.03 9.25 -22.23
N SER A 5 60.55 8.04 -22.46
CA SER A 5 59.14 7.67 -22.65
C SER A 5 58.47 7.42 -21.30
N ASP A 6 57.48 8.26 -20.96
CA ASP A 6 56.63 8.06 -19.78
C ASP A 6 55.36 7.25 -20.11
N ILE A 7 55.03 6.40 -19.15
CA ILE A 7 53.96 5.41 -19.12
C ILE A 7 52.61 6.10 -18.81
N PRO A 8 51.48 5.74 -19.44
CA PRO A 8 50.18 6.25 -19.04
C PRO A 8 49.59 5.41 -17.89
N THR A 9 49.39 6.06 -16.76
CA THR A 9 48.66 5.55 -15.58
C THR A 9 47.18 5.41 -15.90
N GLN A 10 46.67 4.17 -15.91
CA GLN A 10 45.23 3.91 -15.88
C GLN A 10 44.67 4.24 -14.49
N VAL A 11 43.74 5.19 -14.44
CA VAL A 11 42.94 5.48 -13.25
C VAL A 11 41.78 4.50 -13.21
N ASN A 12 41.88 3.49 -12.35
CA ASN A 12 40.76 2.63 -11.97
C ASN A 12 39.70 3.47 -11.25
N LYS A 13 38.53 3.62 -11.86
CA LYS A 13 37.28 4.01 -11.19
C LYS A 13 36.48 2.74 -10.92
N ASP A 14 36.80 2.05 -9.83
CA ASP A 14 35.88 1.13 -9.19
C ASP A 14 35.63 1.67 -7.78
N LYS A 15 34.55 2.44 -7.62
CA LYS A 15 33.88 2.60 -6.33
C LYS A 15 32.74 1.58 -6.32
N SER A 16 33.05 0.35 -5.97
CA SER A 16 32.04 -0.57 -5.46
C SER A 16 31.61 -0.05 -4.09
N GLU A 17 30.45 0.59 -3.99
CA GLU A 17 29.81 0.84 -2.70
C GLU A 17 29.50 -0.50 -2.04
N VAL A 18 30.17 -0.76 -0.91
CA VAL A 18 29.90 -1.91 -0.08
C VAL A 18 28.58 -1.61 0.63
N SER A 19 27.50 -2.25 0.17
CA SER A 19 26.23 -2.30 0.89
C SER A 19 26.50 -2.82 2.31
N THR A 20 26.32 -1.97 3.31
CA THR A 20 26.39 -2.39 4.71
C THR A 20 25.04 -2.98 5.11
N ASP A 21 25.01 -3.98 6.00
CA ASP A 21 23.78 -4.57 6.59
C ASP A 21 22.80 -3.55 7.21
N GLN A 22 23.17 -2.26 7.26
CA GLN A 22 22.34 -1.13 7.69
C GLN A 22 21.42 -0.60 6.59
N ASP A 23 21.59 -1.01 5.34
CA ASP A 23 20.86 -0.46 4.21
C ASP A 23 19.62 -1.32 3.86
N ILE A 24 19.34 -2.38 4.62
CA ILE A 24 18.15 -3.22 4.45
C ILE A 24 17.03 -2.82 5.42
N LEU A 25 15.77 -2.98 5.00
CA LEU A 25 14.60 -2.56 5.79
C LEU A 25 14.42 -3.35 7.10
N TRP A 26 14.79 -4.63 7.11
CA TRP A 26 14.44 -5.57 8.18
C TRP A 26 14.83 -5.13 9.60
N PRO A 27 16.07 -4.69 9.88
CA PRO A 27 16.47 -4.35 11.24
C PRO A 27 15.61 -3.22 11.84
N TYR A 28 15.09 -2.33 11.00
CA TYR A 28 14.20 -1.24 11.40
C TYR A 28 12.80 -1.76 11.72
N LEU A 29 12.23 -2.59 10.84
CA LEU A 29 10.92 -3.20 11.05
C LEU A 29 10.92 -4.10 12.30
N GLN A 30 11.94 -4.94 12.46
CA GLN A 30 12.08 -5.82 13.61
C GLN A 30 12.14 -5.03 14.92
N LYS A 31 12.96 -3.97 14.98
CA LYS A 31 13.05 -3.10 16.16
C LYS A 31 11.73 -2.40 16.45
N ALA A 32 11.02 -1.94 15.43
CA ALA A 32 9.72 -1.29 15.59
C ALA A 32 8.67 -2.25 16.17
N LEU A 33 8.60 -3.50 15.66
CA LEU A 33 7.66 -4.52 16.12
C LEU A 33 7.87 -4.94 17.59
N ILE A 34 9.12 -4.93 18.08
CA ILE A 34 9.43 -5.30 19.48
C ILE A 34 9.46 -4.09 20.44
N SER A 35 9.17 -2.89 19.95
CA SER A 35 9.20 -1.67 20.75
C SER A 35 8.15 -1.72 21.86
N ARG A 36 8.58 -1.48 23.11
CA ARG A 36 7.70 -1.57 24.30
C ARG A 36 6.77 -0.38 24.50
N ASN A 37 6.88 0.64 23.65
CA ASN A 37 6.11 1.88 23.76
C ASN A 37 4.85 1.89 22.88
N LEU A 38 4.51 0.76 22.25
CA LEU A 38 3.30 0.64 21.44
C LEU A 38 2.06 0.59 22.36
N THR A 39 1.09 1.47 22.13
CA THR A 39 -0.25 1.40 22.72
C THR A 39 -1.20 0.72 21.74
N GLY A 40 -2.24 0.05 22.25
CA GLY A 40 -3.22 -0.65 21.42
C GLY A 40 -2.99 -2.15 21.28
N THR A 41 -3.61 -2.76 20.28
CA THR A 41 -3.51 -4.20 20.03
C THR A 41 -2.10 -4.57 19.55
N PRO A 42 -1.46 -5.63 20.08
CA PRO A 42 -0.16 -6.07 19.60
C PRO A 42 -0.16 -6.29 18.09
N VAL A 43 0.78 -5.63 17.41
CA VAL A 43 0.96 -5.76 15.96
C VAL A 43 1.97 -6.85 15.66
N SER A 44 1.65 -7.69 14.69
CA SER A 44 2.56 -8.73 14.21
C SER A 44 2.48 -8.88 12.71
N LEU A 45 3.55 -9.41 12.13
CA LEU A 45 3.53 -9.92 10.76
C LEU A 45 2.66 -11.18 10.72
N PHE A 46 1.74 -11.23 9.75
CA PHE A 46 0.96 -12.41 9.47
C PHE A 46 1.86 -13.53 8.94
N ASN A 47 1.61 -14.76 9.40
CA ASN A 47 2.31 -15.95 8.96
C ASN A 47 1.31 -17.08 8.71
N ASP A 48 1.08 -17.41 7.43
CA ASP A 48 0.11 -18.44 7.03
C ASP A 48 0.47 -19.83 7.57
N ASN A 49 1.77 -20.17 7.66
CA ASN A 49 2.23 -21.46 8.18
C ASN A 49 1.86 -21.64 9.65
N LEU A 50 1.95 -20.57 10.45
CA LEU A 50 1.54 -20.58 11.84
C LEU A 50 0.03 -20.77 11.97
N GLU A 51 -0.77 -20.10 11.13
CA GLU A 51 -2.22 -20.22 11.13
C GLU A 51 -2.70 -21.60 10.67
N ARG A 52 -1.95 -22.29 9.79
CA ARG A 52 -2.19 -23.69 9.41
C ARG A 52 -1.73 -24.71 10.44
N GLY A 53 -1.17 -24.27 11.58
CA GLY A 53 -0.67 -25.16 12.63
C GLY A 53 0.60 -25.92 12.25
N ILE A 54 1.37 -25.43 11.27
CA ILE A 54 2.66 -26.01 10.86
C ILE A 54 3.72 -25.53 11.86
N GLN A 55 3.85 -26.25 12.98
CA GLN A 55 4.66 -25.84 14.14
C GLN A 55 6.19 -25.89 13.94
N ASN A 56 6.68 -26.40 12.81
CA ASN A 56 8.11 -26.66 12.58
C ASN A 56 8.81 -25.69 11.60
N SER A 57 8.09 -24.71 11.08
CA SER A 57 8.72 -23.61 10.34
C SER A 57 8.95 -22.45 11.31
N SER A 58 10.21 -22.09 11.54
CA SER A 58 10.55 -20.71 11.92
C SER A 58 9.74 -19.76 11.03
N PRO A 59 9.29 -18.56 11.47
CA PRO A 59 8.78 -17.59 10.52
C PRO A 59 9.82 -17.49 9.41
N ASP A 60 9.44 -17.90 8.20
CA ASP A 60 10.31 -17.84 7.03
C ASP A 60 10.52 -16.35 6.81
N LEU A 61 11.60 -15.84 7.40
CA LEU A 61 12.02 -14.49 7.14
C LEU A 61 12.26 -14.42 5.63
N PRO A 62 11.76 -13.36 4.98
CA PRO A 62 12.06 -13.10 3.59
C PRO A 62 13.50 -13.43 3.23
N ALA A 63 13.68 -14.18 2.13
CA ALA A 63 14.99 -14.63 1.67
C ALA A 63 15.86 -13.44 1.24
N ALA A 64 15.21 -12.34 0.84
CA ALA A 64 15.78 -11.04 0.58
C ALA A 64 14.95 -9.97 1.29
N TRP A 65 15.55 -8.78 1.50
CA TRP A 65 14.86 -7.63 2.06
C TRP A 65 15.12 -6.40 1.21
N PRO A 66 14.13 -5.49 1.07
CA PRO A 66 14.31 -4.28 0.28
C PRO A 66 15.45 -3.42 0.82
N THR A 67 16.25 -2.88 -0.09
CA THR A 67 17.35 -1.95 0.22
C THR A 67 16.85 -0.50 0.19
N LEU A 68 17.20 0.24 1.22
CA LEU A 68 16.98 1.68 1.33
C LEU A 68 17.96 2.43 0.43
N LYS A 69 17.46 3.42 -0.30
CA LYS A 69 18.23 4.26 -1.22
C LYS A 69 18.73 5.50 -0.47
N ARG A 70 20.02 5.80 -0.57
CA ARG A 70 20.65 6.95 0.14
C ARG A 70 20.49 8.27 -0.60
N ASP A 71 20.28 8.20 -1.91
CA ASP A 71 20.18 9.33 -2.84
C ASP A 71 18.74 9.64 -3.27
N ALA A 72 17.75 8.98 -2.66
CA ALA A 72 16.33 9.15 -2.95
C ALA A 72 15.48 9.02 -1.68
N THR A 73 14.27 9.60 -1.73
CA THR A 73 13.26 9.41 -0.69
C THR A 73 12.73 7.98 -0.72
N ASN A 74 12.78 7.30 0.43
CA ASN A 74 12.24 5.96 0.61
C ASN A 74 10.78 6.06 1.10
N GLN A 75 9.82 5.59 0.31
CA GLN A 75 8.41 5.60 0.69
C GLN A 75 8.01 4.23 1.25
N ILE A 76 7.50 4.26 2.47
CA ILE A 76 6.82 3.14 3.12
C ILE A 76 5.33 3.31 2.88
N LEU A 77 4.74 2.45 2.06
CA LEU A 77 3.35 2.59 1.63
C LEU A 77 2.42 1.78 2.54
N LEU A 78 1.48 2.45 3.20
CA LEU A 78 0.37 1.83 3.91
C LEU A 78 -0.82 1.70 2.95
N PHE A 79 -1.28 0.47 2.70
CA PHE A 79 -2.48 0.17 1.92
C PHE A 79 -3.56 -0.45 2.82
N PRO A 80 -4.43 0.37 3.42
CA PRO A 80 -5.49 -0.11 4.27
C PRO A 80 -6.79 -0.34 3.50
N GLY A 81 -7.62 -1.23 4.02
CA GLY A 81 -8.93 -1.50 3.46
C GLY A 81 -9.75 -2.46 4.30
N SER A 82 -11.06 -2.46 4.09
CA SER A 82 -11.91 -3.44 4.75
C SER A 82 -11.78 -4.84 4.19
N PHE A 83 -11.26 -4.97 2.95
CA PHE A 83 -11.01 -6.23 2.22
C PHE A 83 -11.98 -7.37 2.54
N ASN A 84 -13.28 -7.09 2.52
CA ASN A 84 -14.32 -8.04 2.91
C ASN A 84 -15.22 -8.36 1.70
N PRO A 85 -14.82 -9.28 0.82
CA PRO A 85 -13.51 -9.97 0.77
C PRO A 85 -12.47 -9.17 -0.05
N PRO A 86 -11.16 -9.55 -0.01
CA PRO A 86 -10.17 -9.07 -0.96
C PRO A 86 -10.53 -9.51 -2.38
N HIS A 87 -10.29 -8.67 -3.37
CA HIS A 87 -10.71 -8.92 -4.75
C HIS A 87 -9.66 -8.49 -5.79
N GLN A 88 -9.86 -8.86 -7.05
CA GLN A 88 -8.93 -8.56 -8.16
C GLN A 88 -8.60 -7.08 -8.32
N GLY A 89 -9.47 -6.16 -7.87
CA GLY A 89 -9.17 -4.72 -7.83
C GLY A 89 -8.03 -4.37 -6.87
N ASP A 90 -7.89 -5.09 -5.76
CA ASP A 90 -6.83 -4.89 -4.77
C ASP A 90 -5.52 -5.46 -5.32
N LEU A 91 -5.55 -6.68 -5.87
CA LEU A 91 -4.40 -7.29 -6.55
C LEU A 91 -3.88 -6.42 -7.70
N ALA A 92 -4.79 -5.85 -8.50
CA ALA A 92 -4.41 -4.95 -9.58
C ALA A 92 -3.79 -3.63 -9.09
N THR A 93 -4.10 -3.21 -7.86
CA THR A 93 -3.47 -2.06 -7.20
C THR A 93 -2.08 -2.42 -6.69
N ILE A 94 -1.93 -3.58 -6.03
CA ILE A 94 -0.64 -4.10 -5.56
C ILE A 94 0.33 -4.25 -6.73
N ARG A 95 -0.11 -4.89 -7.83
CA ARG A 95 0.67 -5.04 -9.08
C ARG A 95 1.12 -3.70 -9.65
N TYR A 96 0.22 -2.72 -9.69
CA TYR A 96 0.59 -1.39 -10.16
C TYR A 96 1.74 -0.81 -9.33
N PHE A 97 1.69 -0.89 -8.01
CA PHE A 97 2.77 -0.37 -7.19
C PHE A 97 4.05 -1.20 -7.25
N SER A 98 3.97 -2.53 -7.36
CA SER A 98 5.16 -3.37 -7.50
C SER A 98 5.88 -3.11 -8.83
N ASP A 99 5.13 -2.99 -9.94
CA ASP A 99 5.69 -2.78 -11.28
C ASP A 99 6.30 -1.37 -11.46
N HIS A 100 6.01 -0.46 -10.52
CA HIS A 100 6.38 0.94 -10.58
C HIS A 100 7.09 1.41 -9.31
N CYS A 101 7.54 0.48 -8.46
CA CYS A 101 8.04 0.77 -7.12
C CYS A 101 9.26 1.70 -7.15
N ASP A 102 10.18 1.48 -8.10
CA ASP A 102 11.38 2.30 -8.26
C ASP A 102 11.08 3.74 -8.63
N GLN A 103 10.18 3.96 -9.59
CA GLN A 103 9.83 5.32 -10.06
C GLN A 103 8.96 6.06 -9.07
N LEU A 104 8.22 5.33 -8.24
CA LEU A 104 7.43 5.89 -7.15
C LEU A 104 8.21 6.00 -5.84
N GLY A 105 9.45 5.51 -5.78
CA GLY A 105 10.27 5.48 -4.56
C GLY A 105 9.72 4.57 -3.46
N ILE A 106 8.82 3.62 -3.78
CA ILE A 106 8.19 2.73 -2.80
C ILE A 106 9.13 1.56 -2.51
N VAL A 107 9.67 1.50 -1.29
CA VAL A 107 10.58 0.42 -0.89
C VAL A 107 9.87 -0.76 -0.22
N ALA A 108 8.70 -0.53 0.36
CA ALA A 108 7.85 -1.57 0.91
C ALA A 108 6.39 -1.12 0.97
N MET A 109 5.48 -2.10 0.90
CA MET A 109 4.04 -1.95 1.05
C MET A 109 3.55 -2.78 2.25
N PHE A 110 2.71 -2.17 3.08
CA PHE A 110 2.06 -2.80 4.22
C PHE A 110 0.55 -2.82 4.00
N ILE A 111 -0.03 -4.00 3.90
CA ILE A 111 -1.49 -4.16 3.84
C ILE A 111 -2.05 -4.19 5.26
N PHE A 112 -3.04 -3.32 5.48
CA PHE A 112 -3.85 -3.32 6.70
C PHE A 112 -5.29 -3.69 6.37
N ALA A 113 -5.69 -4.90 6.74
CA ALA A 113 -7.10 -5.29 6.70
C ALA A 113 -7.82 -4.81 7.97
N ASP A 114 -8.98 -4.17 7.84
CA ASP A 114 -9.77 -3.78 9.02
C ASP A 114 -10.15 -5.03 9.85
N PRO A 115 -10.05 -4.98 11.20
CA PRO A 115 -10.66 -5.96 12.09
C PRO A 115 -12.17 -6.08 11.89
N ASP A 116 -12.74 -7.24 12.19
CA ASP A 116 -14.16 -7.51 12.00
C ASP A 116 -15.06 -6.60 12.84
N GLU A 117 -14.61 -6.17 14.02
CA GLU A 117 -15.33 -5.21 14.85
C GLU A 117 -15.45 -3.86 14.13
N ILE A 118 -14.38 -3.40 13.49
CA ILE A 118 -14.36 -2.16 12.70
C ILE A 118 -15.24 -2.29 11.47
N ILE A 119 -15.20 -3.42 10.77
CA ILE A 119 -16.07 -3.66 9.61
C ILE A 119 -17.54 -3.67 10.04
N GLY A 120 -17.85 -4.24 11.20
CA GLY A 120 -19.20 -4.31 11.77
C GLY A 120 -19.81 -2.94 12.07
N THR A 121 -19.00 -1.95 12.46
CA THR A 121 -19.49 -0.57 12.66
C THR A 121 -19.87 0.15 11.36
N LYS A 122 -19.38 -0.32 10.21
CA LYS A 122 -19.70 0.27 8.91
C LYS A 122 -21.06 -0.25 8.49
N GLU A 123 -22.13 0.41 8.91
CA GLU A 123 -23.51 0.08 8.51
C GLU A 123 -23.62 0.02 6.98
N LYS A 124 -23.60 -1.20 6.43
CA LYS A 124 -23.67 -1.46 5.00
C LYS A 124 -24.84 -2.39 4.74
N LYS A 125 -25.67 -2.03 3.75
CA LYS A 125 -26.87 -2.77 3.33
C LYS A 125 -26.62 -4.28 3.14
N TRP A 126 -25.43 -4.65 2.67
CA TRP A 126 -25.02 -6.04 2.39
C TRP A 126 -23.82 -6.49 3.25
N GLY A 127 -23.60 -5.87 4.41
CA GLY A 127 -22.45 -6.13 5.29
C GLY A 127 -22.66 -7.24 6.33
N LYS A 128 -23.61 -8.15 6.13
CA LYS A 128 -23.98 -9.17 7.15
C LYS A 128 -22.91 -10.25 7.33
N ILE A 129 -22.16 -10.57 6.28
CA ILE A 129 -21.06 -11.52 6.34
C ILE A 129 -19.78 -10.70 6.50
N ILE A 130 -19.10 -10.91 7.62
CA ILE A 130 -17.85 -10.24 7.95
C ILE A 130 -16.80 -11.33 8.11
N LEU A 131 -15.85 -11.34 7.16
CA LEU A 131 -14.70 -12.21 7.22
C LEU A 131 -13.71 -11.66 8.27
N PRO A 132 -13.11 -12.49 9.15
CA PRO A 132 -12.12 -12.04 10.13
C PRO A 132 -10.84 -11.51 9.47
N GLN A 133 -10.13 -10.58 10.12
CA GLN A 133 -8.89 -9.97 9.61
C GLN A 133 -7.85 -11.02 9.16
N LYS A 134 -7.65 -12.06 9.97
CA LYS A 134 -6.72 -13.15 9.65
C LYS A 134 -7.10 -13.89 8.37
N LEU A 135 -8.40 -14.02 8.07
CA LEU A 135 -8.88 -14.64 6.84
C LEU A 135 -8.56 -13.77 5.63
N HIS A 136 -8.70 -12.43 5.74
CA HIS A 136 -8.27 -11.53 4.65
C HIS A 136 -6.79 -11.68 4.35
N ASN A 137 -5.95 -11.70 5.40
CA ASN A 137 -4.51 -11.88 5.25
C ASN A 137 -4.16 -13.25 4.65
N ARG A 138 -4.84 -14.32 5.08
CA ARG A 138 -4.71 -15.66 4.47
C ARG A 138 -5.08 -15.65 2.99
N MET A 139 -6.15 -14.95 2.62
CA MET A 139 -6.57 -14.82 1.22
C MET A 139 -5.53 -14.09 0.38
N PHE A 140 -4.91 -13.01 0.88
CA PHE A 140 -3.78 -12.35 0.20
C PHE A 140 -2.55 -13.25 0.10
N ALA A 141 -2.15 -13.90 1.20
CA ALA A 141 -0.94 -14.73 1.25
C ALA A 141 -0.99 -15.93 0.29
N GLN A 142 -2.19 -16.42 -0.03
CA GLN A 142 -2.39 -17.55 -0.95
C GLN A 142 -2.51 -17.16 -2.43
N VAL A 143 -2.43 -15.87 -2.77
CA VAL A 143 -2.36 -15.43 -4.17
C VAL A 143 -0.96 -15.72 -4.71
N PRO A 144 -0.80 -16.61 -5.71
CA PRO A 144 0.53 -16.99 -6.23
C PRO A 144 1.35 -15.80 -6.72
N GLU A 145 0.69 -14.79 -7.29
CA GLU A 145 1.36 -13.60 -7.80
C GLU A 145 1.85 -12.64 -6.71
N LEU A 146 1.38 -12.80 -5.46
CA LEU A 146 1.86 -12.03 -4.32
C LEU A 146 2.96 -12.75 -3.55
N SER A 147 3.10 -14.08 -3.70
CA SER A 147 4.09 -14.87 -2.96
C SER A 147 5.53 -14.34 -3.13
N PRO A 148 6.03 -14.03 -4.34
CA PRO A 148 7.38 -13.47 -4.49
C PRO A 148 7.56 -12.13 -3.77
N LEU A 149 6.54 -11.27 -3.80
CA LEU A 149 6.59 -9.96 -3.14
C LEU A 149 6.67 -10.08 -1.62
N ILE A 150 6.03 -11.11 -1.05
CA ILE A 150 6.06 -11.42 0.38
C ILE A 150 7.41 -12.06 0.74
N GLU A 151 7.89 -13.01 -0.07
CA GLU A 151 9.16 -13.72 0.11
C GLU A 151 10.40 -12.79 -0.02
N ASP A 152 10.29 -11.73 -0.82
CA ASP A 152 11.33 -10.70 -0.97
C ASP A 152 11.19 -9.54 0.04
N GLY A 153 10.18 -9.63 0.92
CA GLY A 153 9.96 -8.64 1.98
C GLY A 153 9.54 -7.26 1.47
N TRP A 154 9.04 -7.17 0.22
CA TRP A 154 8.47 -5.91 -0.30
C TRP A 154 7.02 -5.73 0.13
N LEU A 155 6.24 -6.81 0.21
CA LEU A 155 4.85 -6.81 0.66
C LEU A 155 4.73 -7.44 2.06
N HIS A 156 4.12 -6.70 2.98
CA HIS A 156 3.87 -7.15 4.35
C HIS A 156 2.38 -7.17 4.65
N LEU A 157 1.94 -8.25 5.30
CA LEU A 157 0.58 -8.40 5.82
C LEU A 157 0.65 -8.26 7.34
N LEU A 158 -0.02 -7.27 7.91
CA LEU A 158 -0.01 -7.04 9.36
C LEU A 158 -1.33 -7.47 10.00
N VAL A 159 -1.26 -7.87 11.27
CA VAL A 159 -2.40 -8.17 12.15
C VAL A 159 -2.38 -7.15 13.30
N GLY A 160 -3.56 -6.74 13.79
CA GLY A 160 -3.70 -5.72 14.84
C GLY A 160 -4.71 -4.63 14.45
N ASP A 161 -4.68 -3.49 15.12
CA ASP A 161 -5.53 -2.33 14.80
C ASP A 161 -4.76 -1.22 14.08
N MET A 162 -5.48 -0.26 13.48
CA MET A 162 -4.87 0.82 12.72
C MET A 162 -3.90 1.66 13.57
N GLU A 163 -4.27 1.93 14.83
CA GLU A 163 -3.46 2.74 15.73
C GLU A 163 -2.09 2.07 15.97
N GLY A 164 -2.08 0.80 16.33
CA GLY A 164 -0.84 0.04 16.53
C GLY A 164 -0.01 -0.04 15.25
N HIS A 165 -0.65 -0.22 14.09
CA HIS A 165 0.06 -0.30 12.80
C HIS A 165 0.77 1.01 12.48
N ILE A 166 0.06 2.14 12.64
CA ILE A 166 0.66 3.46 12.46
C ILE A 166 1.81 3.68 13.42
N GLN A 167 1.70 3.27 14.69
CA GLN A 167 2.79 3.41 15.65
C GLN A 167 4.02 2.58 15.27
N VAL A 168 3.83 1.33 14.82
CA VAL A 168 4.93 0.49 14.32
C VAL A 168 5.59 1.15 13.11
N LEU A 169 4.80 1.54 12.10
CA LEU A 169 5.35 2.15 10.89
C LEU A 169 6.03 3.47 11.18
N ARG A 170 5.50 4.27 12.11
CA ARG A 170 6.13 5.52 12.55
C ARG A 170 7.43 5.31 13.29
N THR A 171 7.45 4.36 14.22
CA THR A 171 8.68 3.95 14.91
C THR A 171 9.72 3.49 13.90
N MET A 172 9.32 2.69 12.91
CA MET A 172 10.19 2.23 11.84
C MET A 172 10.75 3.40 11.02
N THR A 173 9.91 4.32 10.55
CA THR A 173 10.37 5.49 9.79
C THR A 173 11.27 6.41 10.60
N GLY A 174 11.02 6.55 11.92
CA GLY A 174 11.89 7.30 12.82
C GLY A 174 13.28 6.69 12.90
N LEU A 175 13.37 5.36 13.10
CA LEU A 175 14.64 4.64 13.14
C LEU A 175 15.40 4.71 11.80
N ILE A 176 14.69 4.65 10.67
CA ILE A 176 15.28 4.79 9.33
C ILE A 176 15.85 6.20 9.14
N SER A 177 15.09 7.22 9.55
CA SER A 177 15.53 8.63 9.47
C SER A 177 16.72 8.91 10.38
N GLU A 178 16.75 8.37 11.61
CA GLU A 178 17.89 8.45 12.52
C GLU A 178 19.17 7.82 11.94
N ALA A 179 19.04 6.83 11.06
CA ALA A 179 20.15 6.24 10.32
C ALA A 179 20.60 7.06 9.09
N GLY A 180 19.98 8.22 8.86
CA GLY A 180 20.37 9.17 7.82
C GLY A 180 19.73 8.94 6.45
N PHE A 181 18.69 8.09 6.36
CA PHE A 181 17.93 7.92 5.13
C PHE A 181 16.77 8.93 5.07
N ASP A 182 16.51 9.47 3.89
CA ASP A 182 15.27 10.20 3.64
C ASP A 182 14.12 9.18 3.50
N VAL A 183 13.10 9.29 4.34
CA VAL A 183 12.01 8.30 4.43
C VAL A 183 10.69 9.00 4.72
N LYS A 184 9.63 8.49 4.10
CA LYS A 184 8.25 8.93 4.32
C LYS A 184 7.31 7.75 4.55
N LEU A 185 6.40 7.90 5.49
CA LEU A 185 5.22 7.05 5.61
C LEU A 185 4.11 7.63 4.75
N VAL A 186 3.70 6.87 3.73
CA VAL A 186 2.71 7.29 2.73
C VAL A 186 1.44 6.45 2.85
N GLY A 187 0.29 7.10 3.02
CA GLY A 187 -1.01 6.42 3.05
C GLY A 187 -1.62 6.34 1.66
N PHE A 188 -1.93 5.13 1.17
CA PHE A 188 -2.68 4.95 -0.07
C PHE A 188 -4.17 4.83 0.20
N PHE A 189 -5.00 5.53 -0.59
CA PHE A 189 -6.44 5.31 -0.55
C PHE A 189 -7.14 5.49 -1.89
N GLY A 190 -8.32 4.88 -1.99
CA GLY A 190 -9.20 5.00 -3.14
C GLY A 190 -9.82 6.40 -3.25
N GLY A 191 -10.09 6.83 -4.48
CA GLY A 191 -10.68 8.13 -4.79
C GLY A 191 -11.98 8.46 -4.06
N ASP A 192 -12.73 7.44 -3.62
CA ASP A 192 -13.97 7.58 -2.84
C ASP A 192 -13.76 8.17 -1.44
N LYS A 193 -12.51 8.29 -0.99
CA LYS A 193 -12.14 8.95 0.27
C LYS A 193 -12.01 10.46 0.17
N LEU A 194 -12.07 11.05 -1.02
CA LEU A 194 -12.10 12.50 -1.16
C LEU A 194 -13.40 12.96 -1.78
N SER A 195 -13.81 14.15 -1.37
CA SER A 195 -15.02 14.78 -1.84
C SER A 195 -14.75 16.24 -2.15
N VAL A 196 -15.39 16.75 -3.20
CA VAL A 196 -15.45 18.19 -3.48
C VAL A 196 -16.41 18.92 -2.53
N GLU A 197 -17.19 18.17 -1.75
CA GLU A 197 -18.21 18.71 -0.85
C GLU A 197 -17.78 18.70 0.63
N SER A 198 -16.73 17.94 0.99
CA SER A 198 -16.33 17.73 2.39
C SER A 198 -14.81 17.72 2.54
N PRO A 199 -14.26 18.42 3.56
CA PRO A 199 -12.82 18.47 3.77
C PRO A 199 -12.25 17.12 4.21
N PRO A 200 -10.94 16.84 3.98
CA PRO A 200 -10.37 15.50 4.18
C PRO A 200 -10.44 14.94 5.62
N HIS A 201 -10.53 15.79 6.64
CA HIS A 201 -10.68 15.36 8.03
C HIS A 201 -12.10 14.88 8.39
N LEU A 202 -13.07 15.09 7.50
CA LEU A 202 -14.46 14.65 7.68
C LEU A 202 -14.79 13.49 6.72
N PRO A 203 -15.88 12.75 6.96
CA PRO A 203 -16.38 11.77 6.01
C PRO A 203 -16.59 12.39 4.61
N PRO A 204 -16.30 11.65 3.52
CA PRO A 204 -15.94 10.23 3.48
C PRO A 204 -14.45 9.92 3.74
N GLY A 205 -13.59 10.94 3.85
CA GLY A 205 -12.15 10.79 4.02
C GLY A 205 -11.77 10.29 5.39
N ASP A 206 -12.08 11.10 6.42
CA ASP A 206 -11.68 10.87 7.81
C ASP A 206 -10.18 10.55 7.91
N LEU A 207 -9.36 11.34 7.22
CA LEU A 207 -7.91 11.10 7.14
C LEU A 207 -7.20 11.27 8.48
N THR A 208 -7.85 11.92 9.45
CA THR A 208 -7.37 12.01 10.84
C THR A 208 -7.28 10.65 11.53
N ALA A 209 -8.13 9.70 11.17
CA ALA A 209 -8.13 8.36 11.75
C ALA A 209 -6.87 7.54 11.36
N TRP A 210 -6.09 8.02 10.41
CA TRP A 210 -4.90 7.34 9.88
C TRP A 210 -3.64 7.76 10.63
N GLY A 211 -3.79 8.58 11.69
CA GLY A 211 -2.70 9.09 12.50
C GLY A 211 -1.77 10.02 11.72
N PRO A 212 -0.57 10.31 12.24
CA PRO A 212 0.38 11.11 11.49
C PRO A 212 0.81 10.29 10.26
N ILE A 213 0.44 10.71 9.06
CA ILE A 213 0.94 10.22 7.77
C ILE A 213 1.68 11.40 7.13
N ASP A 214 2.81 11.16 6.43
CA ASP A 214 3.59 12.26 5.86
C ASP A 214 2.91 12.80 4.62
N ASP A 215 2.54 11.89 3.72
CA ASP A 215 1.84 12.19 2.48
C ASP A 215 0.77 11.12 2.19
N PHE A 216 -0.26 11.48 1.45
CA PHE A 216 -1.24 10.55 0.91
C PHE A 216 -1.04 10.35 -0.59
N LEU A 217 -1.30 9.15 -1.09
CA LEU A 217 -1.23 8.82 -2.51
C LEU A 217 -2.56 8.29 -3.02
N ILE A 218 -2.99 8.82 -4.17
CA ILE A 218 -4.25 8.49 -4.82
C ILE A 218 -4.01 8.30 -6.30
N THR A 219 -4.75 7.37 -6.90
CA THR A 219 -4.81 7.20 -8.34
C THR A 219 -6.25 7.03 -8.80
N ASN A 220 -6.57 7.54 -9.99
CA ASN A 220 -7.84 7.26 -10.67
C ASN A 220 -7.73 6.07 -11.66
N ALA A 221 -6.58 5.40 -11.73
CA ALA A 221 -6.35 4.32 -12.69
C ALA A 221 -7.33 3.16 -12.50
N ARG A 222 -7.87 2.95 -11.29
CA ARG A 222 -8.79 1.83 -11.00
C ARG A 222 -10.23 2.27 -10.72
N ARG A 223 -10.43 3.52 -10.28
CA ARG A 223 -11.76 4.09 -10.02
C ARG A 223 -11.73 5.58 -10.34
N PRO A 224 -12.81 6.14 -10.90
CA PRO A 224 -12.89 7.58 -11.10
C PRO A 224 -12.85 8.31 -9.76
N VAL A 225 -12.34 9.53 -9.78
CA VAL A 225 -12.36 10.47 -8.65
C VAL A 225 -13.30 11.62 -9.00
N VAL A 226 -13.98 12.20 -8.00
CA VAL A 226 -14.98 13.25 -8.21
C VAL A 226 -14.40 14.63 -8.57
N PHE A 227 -13.08 14.80 -8.41
CA PHE A 227 -12.38 16.07 -8.61
C PHE A 227 -11.55 16.12 -9.89
N TYR A 228 -11.61 15.08 -10.73
CA TYR A 228 -10.86 15.00 -11.99
C TYR A 228 -11.76 14.45 -13.11
N ASP A 229 -11.93 15.27 -14.14
CA ASP A 229 -12.55 14.89 -15.39
C ASP A 229 -11.47 14.73 -16.47
N PRO A 230 -11.32 13.53 -17.07
CA PRO A 230 -10.37 13.34 -18.17
C PRO A 230 -10.62 14.35 -19.30
N GLY A 231 -9.57 15.06 -19.71
CA GLY A 231 -9.63 16.07 -20.76
C GLY A 231 -9.86 17.51 -20.27
N GLN A 232 -10.12 17.73 -18.98
CA GLN A 232 -10.01 19.08 -18.40
C GLN A 232 -8.57 19.37 -17.97
N LEU A 233 -8.15 20.64 -18.12
CA LEU A 233 -6.79 21.09 -17.77
C LEU A 233 -6.59 21.33 -16.28
N ALA A 234 -7.68 21.43 -15.50
CA ALA A 234 -7.64 21.77 -14.08
C ALA A 234 -8.48 20.79 -13.26
N LEU A 235 -7.99 20.47 -12.06
CA LEU A 235 -8.71 19.67 -11.09
C LEU A 235 -9.65 20.55 -10.26
N HIS A 236 -10.75 19.99 -9.81
CA HIS A 236 -11.59 20.66 -8.83
C HIS A 236 -10.85 20.72 -7.48
N ASN A 237 -10.73 21.91 -6.91
CA ASN A 237 -10.11 22.10 -5.60
C ASN A 237 -10.93 21.39 -4.52
N LEU A 238 -10.23 20.80 -3.57
CA LEU A 238 -10.84 20.14 -2.43
C LEU A 238 -11.01 21.14 -1.28
N PRO A 239 -12.19 21.18 -0.62
CA PRO A 239 -12.37 22.03 0.55
C PRO A 239 -11.34 21.66 1.63
N GLY A 240 -10.76 22.65 2.30
CA GLY A 240 -9.75 22.42 3.32
C GLY A 240 -8.38 21.99 2.79
N CYS A 241 -8.13 22.12 1.48
CA CYS A 241 -6.82 21.93 0.85
C CYS A 241 -6.34 23.22 0.17
N THR A 242 -5.05 23.29 -0.17
CA THR A 242 -4.56 24.27 -1.15
C THR A 242 -5.09 23.96 -2.55
N GLU A 243 -4.86 24.87 -3.50
CA GLU A 243 -5.08 24.56 -4.92
C GLU A 243 -4.19 23.40 -5.37
N TRP A 244 -4.65 22.68 -6.40
CA TRP A 244 -3.86 21.64 -7.03
C TRP A 244 -2.72 22.23 -7.85
N GLU A 245 -1.52 21.72 -7.60
CA GLU A 245 -0.32 22.06 -8.36
C GLU A 245 0.12 20.85 -9.18
N ARG A 246 0.38 21.05 -10.48
CA ARG A 246 0.91 20.01 -11.35
C ARG A 246 2.44 19.96 -11.21
N ALA A 247 3.01 18.79 -11.02
CA ALA A 247 4.46 18.63 -11.08
C ALA A 247 4.96 18.99 -12.50
N ALA A 248 6.03 19.77 -12.57
CA ALA A 248 6.59 20.22 -13.83
C ALA A 248 7.35 19.08 -14.52
N SER A 249 6.82 18.59 -15.65
CA SER A 249 7.53 17.64 -16.52
C SER A 249 8.34 18.41 -17.56
N THR A 250 9.65 18.50 -17.33
CA THR A 250 10.54 19.39 -18.10
C THR A 250 11.45 18.65 -19.08
N ASN A 251 11.46 17.32 -19.08
CA ASN A 251 12.28 16.51 -20.00
C ASN A 251 11.51 15.31 -20.58
N GLU A 252 12.03 14.72 -21.66
CA GLU A 252 11.38 13.60 -22.38
C GLU A 252 11.16 12.35 -21.50
N VAL A 253 12.06 12.10 -20.54
CA VAL A 253 11.95 11.00 -19.58
C VAL A 253 10.72 11.20 -18.68
N ALA A 254 10.53 12.41 -18.16
CA ALA A 254 9.38 12.77 -17.34
C ALA A 254 8.05 12.65 -18.11
N VAL A 255 8.03 12.97 -19.40
CA VAL A 255 6.83 12.81 -20.25
C VAL A 255 6.48 11.33 -20.44
N ALA A 256 7.47 10.46 -20.68
CA ALA A 256 7.24 9.02 -20.79
C ALA A 256 6.78 8.41 -19.45
N GLU A 257 7.34 8.89 -18.34
CA GLU A 257 6.90 8.49 -17.00
C GLU A 257 5.48 8.94 -16.68
N GLU A 258 5.09 10.17 -17.03
CA GLU A 258 3.69 10.64 -16.89
C GLU A 258 2.72 9.79 -17.70
N GLN A 259 3.08 9.37 -18.91
CA GLN A 259 2.22 8.49 -19.71
C GLN A 259 2.02 7.11 -19.07
N ARG A 260 3.02 6.61 -18.34
CA ARG A 260 2.99 5.31 -17.69
C ARG A 260 2.34 5.35 -16.30
N LEU A 261 2.67 6.36 -15.50
CA LEU A 261 2.29 6.51 -14.09
C LEU A 261 1.07 7.40 -13.86
N GLY A 262 0.67 8.16 -14.87
CA GLY A 262 -0.26 9.28 -14.73
C GLY A 262 0.44 10.58 -14.34
N GLU A 263 -0.20 11.69 -14.68
CA GLU A 263 0.25 13.04 -14.36
C GLU A 263 0.22 13.25 -12.85
N LEU A 264 1.31 13.78 -12.29
CA LEU A 264 1.38 14.05 -10.86
C LEU A 264 0.81 15.43 -10.53
N TRP A 265 -0.18 15.42 -9.64
CA TRP A 265 -0.75 16.59 -9.02
C TRP A 265 -0.57 16.50 -7.51
N PHE A 266 -0.44 17.62 -6.84
CA PHE A 266 -0.39 17.66 -5.38
C PHE A 266 -1.17 18.85 -4.82
N CYS A 267 -1.76 18.66 -3.64
CA CYS A 267 -2.32 19.73 -2.82
C CYS A 267 -2.01 19.45 -1.35
N LYS A 268 -2.00 20.47 -0.50
CA LYS A 268 -1.74 20.34 0.93
C LYS A 268 -3.04 20.27 1.71
N ALA A 269 -3.23 19.24 2.53
CA ALA A 269 -4.45 19.04 3.32
C ALA A 269 -4.43 19.85 4.62
N LEU A 270 -4.82 21.13 4.55
CA LEU A 270 -4.73 22.10 5.65
C LEU A 270 -5.56 21.73 6.89
N THR A 271 -6.58 20.89 6.72
CA THR A 271 -7.44 20.47 7.85
C THR A 271 -7.00 19.18 8.53
N VAL A 272 -5.94 18.53 8.03
CA VAL A 272 -5.41 17.29 8.63
C VAL A 272 -4.15 17.64 9.44
N PRO A 273 -3.99 17.13 10.68
CA PRO A 273 -2.80 17.38 11.49
C PRO A 273 -1.51 17.04 10.74
N GLY A 274 -0.51 17.92 10.83
CA GLY A 274 0.74 17.81 10.06
C GLY A 274 0.67 18.39 8.64
N GLU A 275 -0.54 18.75 8.18
CA GLU A 275 -0.80 19.30 6.85
C GLU A 275 -0.13 18.49 5.71
N PRO A 276 -0.39 17.17 5.63
CA PRO A 276 0.26 16.29 4.66
C PRO A 276 -0.06 16.69 3.22
N TYR A 277 0.83 16.36 2.27
CA TYR A 277 0.50 16.48 0.86
C TYR A 277 -0.37 15.32 0.41
N ILE A 278 -1.41 15.62 -0.37
CA ILE A 278 -2.16 14.64 -1.13
C ILE A 278 -1.57 14.62 -2.53
N GLN A 279 -0.95 13.52 -2.92
CA GLN A 279 -0.44 13.25 -4.25
C GLN A 279 -1.49 12.49 -5.07
N PHE A 280 -1.84 13.02 -6.23
CA PHE A 280 -2.76 12.40 -7.16
C PHE A 280 -2.06 12.07 -8.47
N ARG A 281 -2.11 10.80 -8.85
CA ARG A 281 -1.62 10.28 -10.14
C ARG A 281 -2.79 10.14 -11.10
N ALA A 282 -2.95 11.16 -11.95
CA ALA A 282 -4.03 11.26 -12.92
C ALA A 282 -3.71 10.43 -14.18
N SER A 283 -4.35 9.29 -14.32
CA SER A 283 -4.37 8.50 -15.54
C SER A 283 -5.51 8.93 -16.46
N HIS A 284 -5.20 9.08 -17.74
CA HIS A 284 -6.20 9.30 -18.81
C HIS A 284 -6.96 8.01 -19.17
N SER A 285 -6.47 6.86 -18.73
CA SER A 285 -7.10 5.56 -18.96
C SER A 285 -7.49 4.92 -17.63
N SER A 286 -8.77 4.58 -17.48
CA SER A 286 -9.20 3.75 -16.35
C SER A 286 -9.00 2.28 -16.73
N ALA A 287 -8.13 1.60 -16.00
CA ALA A 287 -7.98 0.15 -16.03
C ALA A 287 -8.92 -0.53 -15.01
N SER A 288 -10.07 0.08 -14.72
CA SER A 288 -11.12 -0.54 -13.91
C SER A 288 -11.72 -1.70 -14.67
N ASN A 289 -11.71 -2.90 -14.07
CA ASN A 289 -12.41 -4.06 -14.59
C ASN A 289 -13.89 -4.12 -14.15
N GLY A 290 -14.41 -3.04 -13.55
CA GLY A 290 -15.81 -2.96 -13.11
C GLY A 290 -16.14 -3.75 -11.84
N ILE A 291 -15.13 -4.27 -11.13
CA ILE A 291 -15.34 -5.04 -9.89
C ILE A 291 -15.82 -4.12 -8.77
N SER A 292 -16.93 -4.53 -8.16
CA SER A 292 -17.61 -3.80 -7.10
C SER A 292 -17.73 -4.65 -5.83
N SER A 293 -17.06 -4.23 -4.77
CA SER A 293 -17.16 -4.87 -3.45
C SER A 293 -18.62 -4.91 -2.95
N THR A 294 -19.46 -3.96 -3.36
CA THR A 294 -20.89 -3.96 -3.06
C THR A 294 -21.63 -5.08 -3.77
N ARG A 295 -21.31 -5.36 -5.04
CA ARG A 295 -21.89 -6.49 -5.80
C ARG A 295 -21.45 -7.82 -5.20
N ILE A 296 -20.15 -7.97 -4.91
CA ILE A 296 -19.58 -9.16 -4.29
C ILE A 296 -20.30 -9.47 -2.96
N ARG A 297 -20.39 -8.49 -2.06
CA ARG A 297 -21.08 -8.64 -0.77
C ARG A 297 -22.56 -8.99 -0.94
N LYS A 298 -23.23 -8.41 -1.94
CA LYS A 298 -24.62 -8.76 -2.25
C LYS A 298 -24.75 -10.24 -2.64
N ILE A 299 -23.83 -10.76 -3.45
CA ILE A 299 -23.81 -12.19 -3.84
C ILE A 299 -23.58 -13.05 -2.60
N MET A 300 -22.56 -12.76 -1.78
CA MET A 300 -22.28 -13.52 -0.56
C MET A 300 -23.49 -13.63 0.38
N VAL A 301 -24.31 -12.59 0.48
CA VAL A 301 -25.47 -12.57 1.40
C VAL A 301 -26.68 -13.36 0.87
N HIS A 302 -26.84 -13.55 -0.44
CA HIS A 302 -28.08 -14.12 -1.02
C HIS A 302 -27.89 -15.43 -1.78
N ALA A 303 -26.68 -15.73 -2.24
CA ALA A 303 -26.38 -16.95 -2.97
C ALA A 303 -26.05 -18.09 -1.99
N SER A 304 -26.32 -19.34 -2.39
CA SER A 304 -25.79 -20.53 -1.72
C SER A 304 -24.27 -20.59 -1.85
N VAL A 305 -23.61 -21.37 -0.98
CA VAL A 305 -22.14 -21.49 -1.00
C VAL A 305 -21.63 -21.98 -2.35
N GLU A 306 -22.31 -22.94 -2.97
CA GLU A 306 -21.97 -23.47 -4.29
C GLU A 306 -22.09 -22.40 -5.38
N GLU A 307 -23.15 -21.58 -5.32
CA GLU A 307 -23.34 -20.46 -6.25
C GLU A 307 -22.32 -19.34 -6.02
N ILE A 308 -21.91 -19.08 -4.78
CA ILE A 308 -20.90 -18.07 -4.44
C ILE A 308 -19.59 -18.37 -5.18
N TYR A 309 -19.14 -19.63 -5.18
CA TYR A 309 -17.91 -20.01 -5.89
C TYR A 309 -18.00 -19.68 -7.37
N GLU A 310 -19.03 -20.17 -8.06
CA GLU A 310 -19.17 -19.98 -9.50
C GLU A 310 -19.33 -18.51 -9.90
N LEU A 311 -20.02 -17.72 -9.08
CA LEU A 311 -20.27 -16.30 -9.36
C LEU A 311 -19.09 -15.39 -9.07
N LEU A 312 -18.16 -15.80 -8.19
CA LEU A 312 -17.11 -14.93 -7.65
C LEU A 312 -15.68 -15.39 -7.89
N LYS A 313 -15.45 -16.60 -8.44
CA LYS A 313 -14.09 -17.15 -8.62
C LYS A 313 -13.13 -16.28 -9.42
N ASP A 314 -13.64 -15.48 -10.34
CA ASP A 314 -12.83 -14.55 -11.15
C ASP A 314 -12.75 -13.13 -10.55
N GLU A 315 -13.50 -12.84 -9.47
CA GLU A 315 -13.57 -11.52 -8.85
C GLU A 315 -12.87 -11.49 -7.48
N VAL A 316 -12.98 -12.54 -6.68
CA VAL A 316 -12.48 -12.63 -5.30
C VAL A 316 -11.11 -13.32 -5.28
N LEU A 317 -10.18 -12.81 -4.48
CA LEU A 317 -8.86 -13.44 -4.33
C LEU A 317 -8.98 -14.71 -3.48
N SER A 318 -8.33 -15.79 -3.91
CA SER A 318 -8.27 -17.04 -3.14
C SER A 318 -9.67 -17.51 -2.68
N ILE A 319 -10.62 -17.56 -3.62
CA ILE A 319 -12.04 -17.84 -3.37
C ILE A 319 -12.24 -19.16 -2.60
N GLU A 320 -11.40 -20.16 -2.84
CA GLU A 320 -11.43 -21.47 -2.19
C GLU A 320 -11.30 -21.33 -0.66
N VAL A 321 -10.41 -20.44 -0.21
CA VAL A 321 -10.19 -20.14 1.22
C VAL A 321 -11.44 -19.51 1.84
N MET A 322 -12.11 -18.63 1.09
CA MET A 322 -13.35 -18.02 1.54
C MET A 322 -14.47 -19.05 1.64
N ILE A 323 -14.62 -19.93 0.63
CA ILE A 323 -15.65 -20.98 0.61
C ILE A 323 -15.44 -21.96 1.76
N GLU A 324 -14.21 -22.43 2.00
CA GLU A 324 -13.86 -23.29 3.15
C GLU A 324 -14.36 -22.68 4.47
N TRP A 325 -14.10 -21.39 4.66
CA TRP A 325 -14.54 -20.67 5.85
C TRP A 325 -16.06 -20.53 5.93
N LEU A 326 -16.74 -20.18 4.82
CA LEU A 326 -18.20 -20.03 4.78
C LEU A 326 -18.91 -21.36 5.07
N GLN A 327 -18.42 -22.48 4.55
CA GLN A 327 -18.97 -23.82 4.83
C GLN A 327 -18.91 -24.18 6.31
N THR A 328 -17.87 -23.72 7.01
CA THR A 328 -17.65 -24.04 8.43
C THR A 328 -18.43 -23.12 9.36
N ASN A 329 -18.74 -21.89 8.93
CA ASN A 329 -19.29 -20.84 9.80
C ASN A 329 -20.72 -20.40 9.45
N MET A 330 -21.28 -20.86 8.32
CA MET A 330 -22.66 -20.57 7.91
C MET A 330 -23.57 -21.81 7.85
N SER A 331 -23.05 -23.00 8.23
CA SER A 331 -23.80 -24.26 8.30
C SER A 331 -24.71 -24.37 9.51
#